data_AF-A0A219B8N9-F1
#
_entry.id   AF-A0A219B8N9-F1
#
_cell.length_a   1.000
_cell.length_b   1.000
_cell.length_c   1.000
_cell.angle_alpha   90.00
_cell.angle_beta   90.00
_cell.angle_gamma   90.00
#
_symmetry.space_group_name_H-M   'P 1'
#
loop_
_entity.id
_entity.type
_entity.pdbx_description
1 polymer ?
#
loop_
_entity_poly.entity_id
_entity_poly.type
_entity_poly.pdbx_seq_one_letter_code
_entity_poly.pdbx_strand_id
1 'polypeptide(L)'
;MIPSWNQLNPTQRARLIELDARQLASQSLWRAALGNSGGDADRAAPVPGFGSTPGFGSLLSGSIHRALFDNGFGQAATRGIESLAEQADAQLGRPEQVTARAPVAKSEPTELSGLGANSRFEPMLKAAAARTGIPAAALAAIVDAEAGRTADGSWNTKAKNPRSSASGLGQFLKGTWESLAETPGTWLQDVAKDRGWLDSRGRVTSQSRPALLALRFDANASLQSIADFAKQNLEGLERSGVDVGRDTESIAKSAYLAHHLGLGDARRFLGEGLSEGRAKLLLSAQVGARRAQQHIAAADGARSAHESWLHGFVERKIQPNRYL
;
A
#
# COMPACT_ATOMS: atom_id res chain seq x y z
N MET A 1 8.26 -17.05 21.42
CA MET A 1 7.30 -17.29 22.53
C MET A 1 6.96 -15.91 23.10
N ILE A 2 6.01 -15.17 22.49
CA ILE A 2 5.54 -13.95 23.15
C ILE A 2 4.85 -14.36 24.43
N PRO A 3 5.08 -13.60 25.51
CA PRO A 3 4.58 -13.99 26.79
C PRO A 3 3.05 -14.04 26.70
N SER A 4 2.42 -15.14 27.12
CA SER A 4 0.96 -15.19 27.24
C SER A 4 0.48 -13.98 28.07
N TRP A 5 -0.79 -13.61 28.01
CA TRP A 5 -1.32 -12.47 28.78
C TRP A 5 -0.82 -12.43 30.23
N ASN A 6 -0.64 -13.61 30.85
CA ASN A 6 -0.14 -13.81 32.21
C ASN A 6 1.37 -13.57 32.41
N GLN A 7 2.14 -13.46 31.34
CA GLN A 7 3.60 -13.31 31.33
C GLN A 7 4.05 -11.89 30.89
N LEU A 8 3.15 -11.01 30.46
CA LEU A 8 3.43 -9.59 30.26
C LEU A 8 3.56 -8.86 31.60
N ASN A 9 4.52 -7.94 31.71
CA ASN A 9 4.62 -7.11 32.91
C ASN A 9 3.48 -6.06 32.97
N PRO A 10 3.16 -5.51 34.15
CA PRO A 10 2.03 -4.58 34.32
C PRO A 10 2.08 -3.37 33.38
N THR A 11 3.28 -2.84 33.09
CA THR A 11 3.48 -1.68 32.19
C THR A 11 3.17 -2.03 30.73
N GLN A 12 3.54 -3.24 30.28
CA GLN A 12 3.23 -3.72 28.94
C GLN A 12 1.74 -3.99 28.76
N ARG A 13 1.08 -4.57 29.77
CA ARG A 13 -0.39 -4.74 29.77
C ARG A 13 -1.10 -3.39 29.74
N ALA A 14 -0.66 -2.44 30.56
CA ALA A 14 -1.21 -1.09 30.61
C ALA A 14 -1.09 -0.39 29.24
N ARG A 15 0.05 -0.52 28.55
CA ARG A 15 0.23 0.05 27.21
C ARG A 15 -0.71 -0.59 26.16
N LEU A 16 -0.94 -1.89 26.22
CA LEU A 16 -1.87 -2.57 25.32
C LEU A 16 -3.33 -2.18 25.60
N ILE A 17 -3.71 -2.10 26.87
CA ILE A 17 -5.04 -1.63 27.30
C ILE A 17 -5.23 -0.16 26.92
N GLU A 18 -4.21 0.68 27.06
CA GLU A 18 -4.25 2.08 26.67
C GLU A 18 -4.42 2.25 25.15
N LEU A 19 -3.72 1.43 24.35
CA LEU A 19 -3.88 1.41 22.90
C LEU A 19 -5.30 0.97 22.49
N ASP A 20 -5.86 -0.04 23.16
CA ASP A 20 -7.22 -0.53 22.92
C ASP A 20 -8.28 0.50 23.35
N ALA A 21 -8.12 1.10 24.54
CA ALA A 21 -8.98 2.16 25.05
C ALA A 21 -8.97 3.40 24.16
N ARG A 22 -7.80 3.81 23.64
CA ARG A 22 -7.68 4.91 22.67
C ARG A 22 -8.37 4.57 21.35
N GLN A 23 -8.34 3.31 20.92
CA GLN A 23 -9.07 2.86 19.73
C GLN A 23 -10.58 2.92 19.93
N LEU A 24 -11.10 2.40 21.04
CA LEU A 24 -12.52 2.44 21.38
C LEU A 24 -13.03 3.87 21.55
N ALA A 25 -12.28 4.74 22.24
CA ALA A 25 -12.60 6.15 22.41
C ALA A 25 -12.61 6.90 21.06
N SER A 26 -11.68 6.60 20.16
CA SER A 26 -11.72 7.17 18.80
C SER A 26 -12.97 6.72 18.04
N GLN A 27 -13.36 5.44 18.14
CA GLN A 27 -14.54 4.90 17.45
C GLN A 27 -15.86 5.43 18.02
N SER A 28 -15.94 5.72 19.33
CA SER A 28 -17.13 6.28 19.96
C SER A 28 -17.29 7.78 19.68
N LEU A 29 -16.19 8.55 19.72
CA LEU A 29 -16.19 9.97 19.36
C LEU A 29 -16.61 10.19 17.90
N TRP A 30 -16.19 9.31 16.99
CA TRP A 30 -16.63 9.33 15.59
C TRP A 30 -18.12 8.97 15.41
N ARG A 31 -18.65 8.01 16.19
CA ARG A 31 -20.09 7.69 16.18
C ARG A 31 -20.95 8.82 16.73
N ALA A 32 -20.47 9.53 17.75
CA ALA A 32 -21.14 10.70 18.29
C ALA A 32 -21.11 11.90 17.32
N ALA A 33 -20.01 12.10 16.59
CA ALA A 33 -19.86 13.20 15.63
C ALA A 33 -20.66 13.03 14.33
N LEU A 34 -21.02 11.80 13.95
CA LEU A 34 -21.76 11.51 12.72
C LEU A 34 -23.28 11.50 12.89
N GLY A 35 -23.80 11.69 14.11
CA GLY A 35 -25.23 11.72 14.38
C GLY A 35 -25.90 10.37 14.14
N ASN A 36 -26.51 9.79 15.17
CA ASN A 36 -27.35 8.61 15.06
C ASN A 36 -28.55 8.91 14.15
N SER A 37 -28.41 8.67 12.85
CA SER A 37 -29.47 8.89 11.86
C SER A 37 -30.32 7.64 11.76
N GLY A 38 -31.14 7.42 12.78
CA GLY A 38 -32.34 6.60 12.68
C GLY A 38 -33.53 7.54 12.49
N GLY A 39 -34.15 7.49 11.32
CA GLY A 39 -35.51 7.98 11.09
C GLY A 39 -35.69 9.46 10.74
N ASP A 40 -36.08 9.67 9.49
CA ASP A 40 -37.08 10.64 9.01
C ASP A 40 -36.63 11.82 8.13
N ALA A 41 -37.33 11.89 7.00
CA ALA A 41 -37.10 12.70 5.82
C ALA A 41 -37.72 14.11 5.93
N ASP A 42 -37.40 14.90 4.90
CA ASP A 42 -37.96 16.21 4.52
C ASP A 42 -37.53 17.45 5.32
N ARG A 43 -36.61 18.24 4.74
CA ARG A 43 -36.94 19.46 3.95
C ARG A 43 -35.68 20.17 3.45
N ALA A 44 -35.78 20.69 2.23
CA ALA A 44 -34.76 21.45 1.52
C ALA A 44 -34.73 22.95 1.90
N ALA A 45 -33.54 23.57 1.93
CA ALA A 45 -33.20 24.84 1.24
C ALA A 45 -31.73 25.27 1.49
N PRO A 46 -31.12 26.11 0.62
CA PRO A 46 -29.67 26.26 0.47
C PRO A 46 -29.12 27.67 0.81
N VAL A 47 -27.82 27.80 1.16
CA VAL A 47 -26.98 29.03 1.00
C VAL A 47 -25.47 28.73 1.20
N PRO A 48 -24.52 29.62 0.80
CA PRO A 48 -23.35 29.25 0.00
C PRO A 48 -21.98 29.57 0.64
N GLY A 49 -20.90 29.06 0.00
CA GLY A 49 -19.62 29.77 -0.08
C GLY A 49 -18.44 29.19 0.72
N PHE A 50 -17.28 29.34 0.10
CA PHE A 50 -15.90 29.21 0.62
C PHE A 50 -15.26 27.83 0.79
N GLY A 51 -14.13 27.68 0.10
CA GLY A 51 -12.92 27.18 0.74
C GLY A 51 -12.38 25.85 0.22
N SER A 52 -11.26 25.97 -0.49
CA SER A 52 -10.15 25.01 -0.43
C SER A 52 -10.37 23.65 -1.11
N THR A 53 -9.78 23.53 -2.29
CA THR A 53 -9.48 22.28 -3.00
C THR A 53 -8.79 21.26 -2.08
N PRO A 54 -9.39 20.07 -1.84
CA PRO A 54 -8.68 18.98 -1.19
C PRO A 54 -7.75 18.28 -2.20
N GLY A 55 -6.53 17.93 -1.76
CA GLY A 55 -5.55 17.20 -2.55
C GLY A 55 -6.08 15.83 -3.02
N PHE A 56 -6.24 15.70 -4.34
CA PHE A 56 -6.87 14.56 -5.02
C PHE A 56 -6.06 13.24 -5.02
N GLY A 57 -4.86 13.18 -4.43
CA GLY A 57 -3.95 12.02 -4.51
C GLY A 57 -4.38 10.79 -3.69
N SER A 58 -5.02 10.99 -2.53
CA SER A 58 -5.35 9.88 -1.60
C SER A 58 -6.62 9.12 -1.96
N LEU A 59 -7.36 9.59 -2.97
CA LEU A 59 -8.70 9.11 -3.29
C LEU A 59 -8.72 7.80 -4.12
N LEU A 60 -7.60 7.34 -4.69
CA LEU A 60 -7.63 6.47 -5.87
C LEU A 60 -7.26 5.01 -5.63
N SER A 61 -6.44 4.70 -4.63
CA SER A 61 -6.05 3.31 -4.31
C SER A 61 -7.26 2.42 -3.92
N GLY A 62 -8.32 3.04 -3.38
CA GLY A 62 -9.54 2.35 -2.98
C GLY A 62 -10.50 1.94 -4.12
N SER A 63 -10.59 2.75 -5.17
CA SER A 63 -11.60 2.59 -6.23
C SER A 63 -11.18 1.59 -7.30
N ILE A 64 -9.88 1.48 -7.57
CA ILE A 64 -9.31 0.51 -8.52
C ILE A 64 -9.58 -0.92 -8.02
N HIS A 65 -9.41 -1.18 -6.72
CA HIS A 65 -9.62 -2.50 -6.15
C HIS A 65 -11.09 -2.91 -6.02
N ARG A 66 -12.03 -1.99 -5.74
CA ARG A 66 -13.46 -2.34 -5.68
C ARG A 66 -14.00 -2.79 -7.04
N ALA A 67 -13.61 -2.12 -8.12
CA ALA A 67 -13.93 -2.54 -9.48
C ALA A 67 -13.25 -3.87 -9.90
N LEU A 68 -12.13 -4.22 -9.26
CA LEU A 68 -11.41 -5.47 -9.49
C LEU A 68 -12.04 -6.68 -8.78
N PHE A 69 -12.57 -6.50 -7.57
CA PHE A 69 -13.18 -7.59 -6.79
C PHE A 69 -14.65 -7.85 -7.13
N ASP A 70 -15.42 -6.82 -7.51
CA ASP A 70 -16.86 -6.97 -7.83
C ASP A 70 -17.11 -7.69 -9.18
N ASN A 71 -16.07 -7.96 -10.00
CA ASN A 71 -16.17 -8.67 -11.28
C ASN A 71 -15.90 -10.20 -11.21
N GLY A 72 -15.97 -10.83 -10.02
CA GLY A 72 -16.16 -12.29 -9.90
C GLY A 72 -14.96 -13.21 -10.13
N PHE A 73 -13.73 -12.70 -10.33
CA PHE A 73 -12.55 -13.54 -10.57
C PHE A 73 -11.76 -13.95 -9.31
N GLY A 74 -12.19 -13.51 -8.12
CA GLY A 74 -11.47 -13.73 -6.85
C GLY A 74 -11.57 -15.15 -6.25
N GLN A 75 -12.47 -16.01 -6.74
CA GLN A 75 -12.66 -17.37 -6.18
C GLN A 75 -12.10 -18.50 -7.06
N ALA A 76 -11.82 -18.24 -8.35
CA ALA A 76 -11.27 -19.27 -9.25
C ALA A 76 -9.73 -19.38 -9.18
N ALA A 77 -9.04 -18.33 -8.73
CA ALA A 77 -7.59 -18.28 -8.66
C ALA A 77 -6.97 -19.16 -7.54
N THR A 78 -7.76 -19.59 -6.56
CA THR A 78 -7.26 -20.45 -5.47
C THR A 78 -7.26 -21.95 -5.80
N ARG A 79 -8.09 -22.41 -6.75
CA ARG A 79 -8.10 -23.84 -7.18
C ARG A 79 -7.12 -24.15 -8.31
N GLY A 80 -6.71 -23.16 -9.10
CA GLY A 80 -5.76 -23.36 -10.21
C GLY A 80 -4.30 -23.52 -9.77
N ILE A 81 -3.97 -23.16 -8.52
CA ILE A 81 -2.60 -23.21 -7.99
C ILE A 81 -2.22 -24.62 -7.52
N GLU A 82 -3.18 -25.43 -7.08
CA GLU A 82 -2.92 -26.81 -6.62
C GLU A 82 -2.59 -27.77 -7.79
N SER A 83 -3.24 -27.62 -8.95
CA SER A 83 -3.03 -28.49 -10.12
C SER A 83 -1.75 -28.21 -10.92
N LEU A 84 -1.15 -27.03 -10.79
CA LEU A 84 0.10 -26.68 -11.49
C LEU A 84 1.35 -27.10 -10.69
N ALA A 85 1.22 -27.23 -9.37
CA ALA A 85 2.31 -27.69 -8.50
C ALA A 85 2.58 -29.20 -8.65
N GLU A 86 1.55 -30.00 -8.90
CA GLU A 86 1.66 -31.47 -9.00
C GLU A 86 2.23 -31.93 -10.36
N GLN A 87 2.10 -31.11 -11.42
CA GLN A 87 2.66 -31.39 -12.74
C GLN A 87 4.11 -30.90 -12.91
N ALA A 88 4.56 -29.94 -12.08
CA ALA A 88 5.92 -29.41 -12.14
C ALA A 88 6.96 -30.35 -11.49
N ASP A 89 6.54 -31.22 -10.57
CA ASP A 89 7.45 -32.10 -9.81
C ASP A 89 7.92 -33.33 -10.62
N ALA A 90 7.27 -33.62 -11.75
CA ALA A 90 7.59 -34.78 -12.59
C ALA A 90 8.69 -34.53 -13.63
N GLN A 91 9.18 -33.29 -13.82
CA GLN A 91 9.90 -32.95 -15.05
C GLN A 91 11.25 -32.24 -14.97
N LEU A 92 11.86 -32.04 -13.79
CA LEU A 92 13.19 -31.40 -13.73
C LEU A 92 14.17 -32.18 -12.85
N GLY A 93 14.82 -33.17 -13.47
CA GLY A 93 16.11 -33.67 -13.04
C GLY A 93 17.25 -32.76 -13.50
N ARG A 94 18.20 -32.54 -12.57
CA ARG A 94 19.54 -31.90 -12.64
C ARG A 94 19.64 -30.39 -12.34
N PRO A 95 20.64 -29.99 -11.51
CA PRO A 95 20.78 -28.63 -11.03
C PRO A 95 21.69 -27.82 -11.96
N GLU A 96 21.20 -26.70 -12.49
CA GLU A 96 22.05 -25.62 -12.98
C GLU A 96 22.18 -24.54 -11.90
N GLN A 97 23.41 -24.10 -11.69
CA GLN A 97 23.81 -23.19 -10.63
C GLN A 97 23.16 -21.81 -10.82
N VAL A 98 22.24 -21.45 -9.92
CA VAL A 98 21.78 -20.08 -9.76
C VAL A 98 22.95 -19.28 -9.17
N THR A 99 23.60 -18.46 -10.00
CA THR A 99 24.60 -17.50 -9.54
C THR A 99 23.92 -16.52 -8.59
N ALA A 100 24.35 -16.56 -7.32
CA ALA A 100 23.92 -15.64 -6.29
C ALA A 100 24.14 -14.18 -6.73
N ARG A 101 23.17 -13.32 -6.41
CA ARG A 101 23.26 -11.87 -6.59
C ARG A 101 24.52 -11.37 -5.88
N ALA A 102 25.49 -10.87 -6.65
CA ALA A 102 26.62 -10.12 -6.12
C ALA A 102 26.09 -8.96 -5.25
N PRO A 103 26.79 -8.60 -4.16
CA PRO A 103 26.30 -7.59 -3.24
C PRO A 103 26.08 -6.29 -4.00
N VAL A 104 24.86 -5.78 -3.96
CA VAL A 104 24.57 -4.38 -4.26
C VAL A 104 25.57 -3.57 -3.45
N ALA A 105 26.36 -2.73 -4.13
CA ALA A 105 27.30 -1.83 -3.49
C ALA A 105 26.63 -1.22 -2.26
N LYS A 106 27.30 -1.28 -1.10
CA LYS A 106 26.82 -0.70 0.15
C LYS A 106 26.40 0.74 -0.13
N SER A 107 25.10 0.97 -0.30
CA SER A 107 24.55 2.31 -0.42
C SER A 107 24.87 2.99 0.91
N GLU A 108 25.75 3.97 0.87
CA GLU A 108 26.11 4.76 2.03
C GLU A 108 24.84 5.24 2.76
N PRO A 109 24.89 5.42 4.09
CA PRO A 109 23.79 6.05 4.80
C PRO A 109 23.75 7.53 4.41
N THR A 110 23.19 7.83 3.23
CA THR A 110 22.87 9.19 2.84
C THR A 110 21.85 9.71 3.85
N GLU A 111 22.24 10.73 4.62
CA GLU A 111 21.32 11.50 5.45
C GLU A 111 20.13 11.93 4.59
N LEU A 112 18.90 11.71 5.07
CA LEU A 112 17.74 12.12 4.30
C LEU A 112 17.56 13.62 4.42
N SER A 113 17.75 14.33 3.32
CA SER A 113 17.42 15.75 3.24
C SER A 113 15.92 15.94 2.98
N GLY A 114 15.43 17.19 3.04
CA GLY A 114 14.10 17.54 2.48
C GLY A 114 12.84 16.97 3.14
N LEU A 115 12.94 16.20 4.23
CA LEU A 115 11.77 15.69 4.96
C LEU A 115 10.96 16.79 5.67
N GLY A 116 11.59 17.91 6.04
CA GLY A 116 10.93 19.02 6.73
C GLY A 116 10.20 18.58 8.00
N ALA A 117 8.90 18.86 8.09
CA ALA A 117 8.03 18.43 9.20
C ALA A 117 7.96 16.89 9.41
N ASN A 118 8.50 16.11 8.47
CA ASN A 118 8.53 14.64 8.49
C ASN A 118 9.86 14.06 8.98
N SER A 119 10.82 14.88 9.42
CA SER A 119 12.13 14.43 9.91
C SER A 119 12.05 13.36 11.00
N ARG A 120 11.00 13.38 11.83
CA ARG A 120 10.73 12.34 12.85
C ARG A 120 10.63 10.91 12.29
N PHE A 121 10.38 10.73 10.99
CA PHE A 121 10.28 9.42 10.35
C PHE A 121 11.61 8.92 9.77
N GLU A 122 12.64 9.76 9.72
CA GLU A 122 13.94 9.42 9.12
C GLU A 122 14.56 8.14 9.70
N PRO A 123 14.63 7.93 11.02
CA PRO A 123 15.21 6.69 11.55
C PRO A 123 14.44 5.44 11.12
N MET A 124 13.11 5.54 11.01
CA MET A 124 12.26 4.43 10.58
C MET A 124 12.43 4.14 9.07
N LEU A 125 12.57 5.19 8.25
CA LEU A 125 12.86 5.06 6.82
C LEU A 125 14.22 4.42 6.58
N LYS A 126 15.26 4.87 7.29
CA LYS A 126 16.61 4.28 7.23
C LYS A 126 16.60 2.81 7.68
N ALA A 127 15.88 2.48 8.76
CA ALA A 127 15.75 1.10 9.23
C ALA A 127 15.01 0.19 8.23
N ALA A 128 13.92 0.68 7.64
CA ALA A 128 13.17 -0.06 6.62
C ALA A 128 14.01 -0.27 5.35
N ALA A 129 14.73 0.77 4.92
CA ALA A 129 15.66 0.70 3.79
C ALA A 129 16.77 -0.32 4.00
N ALA A 130 17.41 -0.31 5.18
CA ALA A 130 18.46 -1.26 5.52
C ALA A 130 17.98 -2.72 5.50
N ARG A 131 16.72 -2.97 5.91
CA ARG A 131 16.15 -4.32 5.95
C ARG A 131 15.79 -4.86 4.56
N THR A 132 15.28 -4.01 3.67
CA THR A 132 14.72 -4.46 2.39
C THR A 132 15.66 -4.21 1.20
N GLY A 133 16.63 -3.31 1.35
CA GLY A 133 17.47 -2.82 0.25
C GLY A 133 16.81 -1.75 -0.62
N ILE A 134 15.59 -1.31 -0.29
CA ILE A 134 14.94 -0.19 -0.99
C ILE A 134 15.52 1.13 -0.49
N PRO A 135 15.99 2.04 -1.36
CA PRO A 135 16.58 3.30 -0.92
C PRO A 135 15.62 4.12 -0.03
N ALA A 136 16.15 4.71 1.04
CA ALA A 136 15.33 5.47 1.99
C ALA A 136 14.63 6.68 1.33
N ALA A 137 15.30 7.33 0.37
CA ALA A 137 14.71 8.41 -0.42
C ALA A 137 13.56 7.93 -1.34
N ALA A 138 13.65 6.71 -1.88
CA ALA A 138 12.55 6.09 -2.62
C ALA A 138 11.35 5.81 -1.71
N LEU A 139 11.59 5.27 -0.51
CA LEU A 139 10.53 5.05 0.49
C LEU A 139 9.87 6.37 0.90
N ALA A 140 10.66 7.43 1.13
CA ALA A 140 10.15 8.75 1.46
C ALA A 140 9.23 9.30 0.37
N ALA A 141 9.62 9.19 -0.92
CA ALA A 141 8.80 9.63 -2.05
C ALA A 141 7.49 8.84 -2.18
N ILE A 142 7.52 7.52 -1.97
CA ILE A 142 6.31 6.68 -1.99
C ILE A 142 5.37 7.08 -0.85
N VAL A 143 5.89 7.26 0.36
CA VAL A 143 5.09 7.71 1.52
C VAL A 143 4.51 9.10 1.28
N ASP A 144 5.29 10.03 0.73
CA ASP A 144 4.85 11.39 0.46
C ASP A 144 3.69 11.46 -0.56
N ALA A 145 3.66 10.51 -1.50
CA ALA A 145 2.61 10.38 -2.49
C ALA A 145 1.32 9.75 -1.93
N GLU A 146 1.42 8.82 -0.98
CA GLU A 146 0.28 8.07 -0.43
C GLU A 146 -0.33 8.71 0.83
N ALA A 147 0.52 9.22 1.72
CA ALA A 147 0.10 9.69 3.03
C ALA A 147 -0.84 10.90 2.92
N GLY A 148 -1.95 10.84 3.65
CA GLY A 148 -2.69 12.05 3.98
C GLY A 148 -1.81 13.02 4.76
N ARG A 149 -2.10 14.32 4.70
CA ARG A 149 -1.34 15.35 5.43
C ARG A 149 -2.19 15.99 6.53
N THR A 150 -1.52 16.39 7.61
CA THR A 150 -2.07 17.32 8.59
C THR A 150 -1.92 18.77 8.11
N ALA A 151 -2.53 19.72 8.83
CA ALA A 151 -2.53 21.13 8.45
C ALA A 151 -1.11 21.75 8.39
N ASP A 152 -0.18 21.23 9.19
CA ASP A 152 1.24 21.61 9.21
C ASP A 152 2.08 20.94 8.10
N GLY A 153 1.44 20.17 7.20
CA GLY A 153 2.10 19.47 6.10
C GLY A 153 2.77 18.15 6.48
N SER A 154 2.74 17.75 7.76
CA SER A 154 3.30 16.47 8.19
C SER A 154 2.44 15.28 7.75
N TRP A 155 3.05 14.11 7.55
CA TRP A 155 2.35 12.90 7.16
C TRP A 155 1.47 12.41 8.31
N ASN A 156 0.19 12.17 7.97
CA ASN A 156 -0.83 11.77 8.90
C ASN A 156 -0.90 10.24 9.01
N THR A 157 -0.33 9.70 10.08
CA THR A 157 -0.37 8.26 10.39
C THR A 157 -1.79 7.74 10.64
N LYS A 158 -2.76 8.63 10.87
CA LYS A 158 -4.18 8.32 11.12
C LYS A 158 -5.06 8.53 9.89
N ALA A 159 -4.48 8.82 8.73
CA ALA A 159 -5.23 8.99 7.49
C ALA A 159 -6.09 7.75 7.18
N LYS A 160 -7.31 8.00 6.70
CA LYS A 160 -8.27 6.99 6.25
C LYS A 160 -8.93 7.47 4.98
N ASN A 161 -9.09 6.57 4.00
CA ASN A 161 -9.89 6.86 2.82
C ASN A 161 -11.38 6.59 3.13
N PRO A 162 -12.31 7.55 2.92
CA PRO A 162 -13.73 7.34 3.22
C PRO A 162 -14.44 6.38 2.26
N ARG A 163 -13.84 6.09 1.10
CA ARG A 163 -14.42 5.26 0.04
C ARG A 163 -13.85 3.85 -0.02
N SER A 164 -12.89 3.52 0.86
CA SER A 164 -12.26 2.20 0.88
C SER A 164 -11.75 1.84 2.28
N SER A 165 -11.08 0.69 2.37
CA SER A 165 -10.45 0.29 3.62
C SER A 165 -9.04 0.86 3.80
N ALA A 166 -8.53 1.66 2.85
CA ALA A 166 -7.18 2.22 2.87
C ALA A 166 -6.94 3.07 4.13
N SER A 167 -5.80 2.85 4.79
CA SER A 167 -5.48 3.51 6.06
C SER A 167 -3.96 3.60 6.29
N GLY A 168 -3.54 4.63 7.03
CA GLY A 168 -2.15 4.80 7.44
C GLY A 168 -1.27 5.53 6.44
N LEU A 169 0.03 5.55 6.71
CA LEU A 169 1.01 6.23 5.86
C LEU A 169 1.10 5.64 4.45
N GLY A 170 0.87 4.34 4.31
CA GLY A 170 0.91 3.63 3.03
C GLY A 170 -0.47 3.36 2.44
N GLN A 171 -1.54 3.90 3.02
CA GLN A 171 -2.92 3.71 2.54
C GLN A 171 -3.29 2.23 2.26
N PHE A 172 -2.77 1.30 3.05
CA PHE A 172 -2.97 -0.13 2.82
C PHE A 172 -4.42 -0.55 2.97
N LEU A 173 -4.92 -1.36 2.05
CA LEU A 173 -6.21 -2.05 2.16
C LEU A 173 -6.15 -3.18 3.20
N LYS A 174 -7.31 -3.59 3.72
CA LYS A 174 -7.42 -4.72 4.67
C LYS A 174 -6.79 -6.00 4.12
N GLY A 175 -7.16 -6.38 2.90
CA GLY A 175 -6.68 -7.62 2.27
C GLY A 175 -5.18 -7.61 2.00
N THR A 176 -4.64 -6.49 1.48
CA THR A 176 -3.19 -6.33 1.27
C THR A 176 -2.42 -6.41 2.59
N TRP A 177 -2.94 -5.77 3.65
CA TRP A 177 -2.31 -5.79 4.96
C TRP A 177 -2.30 -7.18 5.60
N GLU A 178 -3.42 -7.91 5.51
CA GLU A 178 -3.50 -9.29 5.96
C GLU A 178 -2.54 -10.18 5.15
N SER A 179 -2.51 -10.05 3.82
CA SER A 179 -1.58 -10.79 2.97
C SER A 179 -0.12 -10.54 3.33
N LEU A 180 0.28 -9.30 3.65
CA LEU A 180 1.62 -9.01 4.14
C LEU A 180 1.91 -9.74 5.45
N ALA A 181 0.96 -9.79 6.38
CA ALA A 181 1.11 -10.50 7.66
C ALA A 181 1.19 -12.03 7.50
N GLU A 182 0.69 -12.58 6.39
CA GLU A 182 0.71 -14.00 6.08
C GLU A 182 1.92 -14.39 5.20
N THR A 183 2.58 -13.40 4.59
CA THR A 183 3.70 -13.62 3.66
C THR A 183 5.02 -13.78 4.43
N PRO A 184 5.72 -14.93 4.31
CA PRO A 184 7.01 -15.13 4.96
C PRO A 184 8.05 -14.07 4.59
N GLY A 185 8.84 -13.65 5.59
CA GLY A 185 9.93 -12.69 5.41
C GLY A 185 9.52 -11.22 5.41
N THR A 186 8.24 -10.90 5.57
CA THR A 186 7.81 -9.52 5.84
C THR A 186 7.93 -9.21 7.33
N TRP A 187 8.13 -7.94 7.64
CA TRP A 187 8.12 -7.46 9.03
C TRP A 187 6.79 -7.72 9.72
N LEU A 188 5.68 -7.59 8.99
CA LEU A 188 4.35 -7.77 9.56
C LEU A 188 4.06 -9.24 9.88
N GLN A 189 4.63 -10.18 9.11
CA GLN A 189 4.55 -11.61 9.40
C GLN A 189 5.34 -11.96 10.64
N ASP A 190 6.55 -11.41 10.82
CA ASP A 190 7.33 -11.61 12.05
C ASP A 190 6.53 -11.12 13.27
N VAL A 191 5.91 -9.93 13.18
CA VAL A 191 5.05 -9.40 14.25
C VAL A 191 3.83 -10.28 14.50
N ALA A 192 3.17 -10.77 13.46
CA ALA A 192 2.00 -11.62 13.60
C ALA A 192 2.37 -12.99 14.22
N LYS A 193 3.49 -13.57 13.78
CA LYS A 193 4.02 -14.83 14.32
C LYS A 193 4.41 -14.69 15.77
N ASP A 194 5.16 -13.64 16.09
CA ASP A 194 5.57 -13.37 17.47
C ASP A 194 4.34 -13.26 18.36
N ARG A 195 3.31 -12.54 17.93
CA ARG A 195 2.08 -12.32 18.71
C ARG A 195 1.11 -13.50 18.73
N GLY A 196 1.44 -14.61 18.08
CA GLY A 196 0.56 -15.77 17.99
C GLY A 196 -0.73 -15.48 17.22
N TRP A 197 -0.66 -14.58 16.24
CA TRP A 197 -1.80 -14.13 15.44
C TRP A 197 -2.06 -15.01 14.21
N LEU A 198 -1.17 -15.96 13.92
CA LEU A 198 -1.25 -16.86 12.78
C LEU A 198 -1.72 -18.26 13.21
N ASP A 199 -2.58 -18.89 12.40
CA ASP A 199 -2.98 -20.29 12.54
C ASP A 199 -1.86 -21.24 12.08
N SER A 200 -2.08 -22.55 12.18
CA SER A 200 -1.10 -23.57 11.75
C SER A 200 -0.79 -23.54 10.25
N ARG A 201 -1.59 -22.83 9.45
CA ARG A 201 -1.38 -22.63 8.01
C ARG A 201 -0.75 -21.27 7.70
N GLY A 202 -0.34 -20.52 8.73
CA GLY A 202 0.25 -19.19 8.57
C GLY A 202 -0.76 -18.08 8.27
N ARG A 203 -2.07 -18.32 8.47
CA ARG A 203 -3.12 -17.34 8.17
C ARG A 203 -3.53 -16.56 9.41
N VAL A 204 -3.89 -15.29 9.24
CA VAL A 204 -4.33 -14.43 10.33
C VAL A 204 -5.65 -14.95 10.92
N THR A 205 -5.65 -15.21 12.22
CA THR A 205 -6.86 -15.65 12.93
C THR A 205 -7.91 -14.55 12.97
N SER A 206 -9.19 -14.93 12.99
CA SER A 206 -10.31 -13.96 13.06
C SER A 206 -10.24 -13.07 14.31
N GLN A 207 -9.79 -13.63 15.43
CA GLN A 207 -9.67 -12.95 16.72
C GLN A 207 -8.57 -11.89 16.70
N SER A 208 -7.45 -12.13 16.01
CA SER A 208 -6.32 -11.20 15.93
C SER A 208 -6.49 -10.12 14.86
N ARG A 209 -7.40 -10.33 13.90
CA ARG A 209 -7.59 -9.43 12.75
C ARG A 209 -7.78 -7.95 13.12
N PRO A 210 -8.60 -7.55 14.11
CA PRO A 210 -8.75 -6.14 14.46
C PRO A 210 -7.43 -5.51 14.93
N ALA A 211 -6.68 -6.21 15.79
CA ALA A 211 -5.40 -5.74 16.32
C ALA A 211 -4.34 -5.65 15.21
N LEU A 212 -4.32 -6.60 14.27
CA LEU A 212 -3.46 -6.54 13.10
C LEU A 212 -3.78 -5.32 12.23
N LEU A 213 -5.05 -5.10 11.88
CA LEU A 213 -5.48 -3.99 11.03
C LEU A 213 -5.19 -2.62 11.64
N ALA A 214 -5.15 -2.52 12.97
CA ALA A 214 -4.82 -1.30 13.68
C ALA A 214 -3.34 -0.89 13.54
N LEU A 215 -2.43 -1.84 13.24
CA LEU A 215 -1.02 -1.54 13.00
C LEU A 215 -0.80 -0.65 11.76
N ARG A 216 -1.77 -0.53 10.86
CA ARG A 216 -1.72 0.47 9.77
C ARG A 216 -1.64 1.91 10.28
N PHE A 217 -2.05 2.16 11.52
CA PHE A 217 -1.96 3.48 12.13
C PHE A 217 -0.67 3.69 12.95
N ASP A 218 0.17 2.66 13.03
CA ASP A 218 1.50 2.73 13.61
C ASP A 218 2.51 3.13 12.52
N ALA A 219 3.34 4.13 12.81
CA ALA A 219 4.25 4.70 11.83
C ALA A 219 5.31 3.68 11.41
N ASN A 220 5.93 3.00 12.36
CA ASN A 220 6.99 2.05 12.08
C ASN A 220 6.45 0.84 11.32
N ALA A 221 5.34 0.25 11.78
CA ALA A 221 4.70 -0.86 11.08
C ALA A 221 4.32 -0.49 9.64
N SER A 222 3.78 0.71 9.42
CA SER A 222 3.44 1.18 8.08
C SER A 222 4.68 1.32 7.19
N LEU A 223 5.74 1.98 7.67
CA LEU A 223 6.95 2.21 6.89
C LEU A 223 7.69 0.89 6.57
N GLN A 224 7.76 -0.03 7.52
CA GLN A 224 8.30 -1.37 7.30
C GLN A 224 7.50 -2.14 6.25
N SER A 225 6.17 -2.06 6.32
CA SER A 225 5.28 -2.73 5.37
C SER A 225 5.32 -2.10 3.98
N ILE A 226 5.49 -0.77 3.86
CA ILE A 226 5.71 -0.09 2.57
C ILE A 226 7.00 -0.61 1.93
N ALA A 227 8.06 -0.76 2.71
CA ALA A 227 9.33 -1.28 2.21
C ALA A 227 9.23 -2.74 1.76
N ASP A 228 8.53 -3.60 2.52
CA ASP A 228 8.27 -4.99 2.11
C ASP A 228 7.46 -5.07 0.83
N PHE A 229 6.39 -4.28 0.74
CA PHE A 229 5.50 -4.30 -0.41
C PHE A 229 6.20 -3.73 -1.66
N ALA A 230 7.01 -2.68 -1.51
CA ALA A 230 7.86 -2.17 -2.59
C ALA A 230 8.83 -3.25 -3.09
N LYS A 231 9.53 -3.94 -2.19
CA LYS A 231 10.43 -5.05 -2.54
C LYS A 231 9.71 -6.16 -3.29
N GLN A 232 8.58 -6.66 -2.75
CA GLN A 232 7.81 -7.74 -3.38
C GLN A 232 7.30 -7.35 -4.78
N ASN A 233 6.88 -6.09 -4.95
CA ASN A 233 6.43 -5.57 -6.22
C ASN A 233 7.57 -5.50 -7.24
N LEU A 234 8.73 -4.96 -6.86
CA LEU A 234 9.90 -4.87 -7.73
C LEU A 234 10.38 -6.26 -8.16
N GLU A 235 10.57 -7.18 -7.21
CA GLU A 235 10.93 -8.57 -7.54
C GLU A 235 9.86 -9.24 -8.41
N GLY A 236 8.58 -8.91 -8.19
CA GLY A 236 7.47 -9.38 -8.99
C GLY A 236 7.48 -8.86 -10.43
N LEU A 237 7.93 -7.62 -10.65
CA LEU A 237 8.12 -7.01 -11.97
C LEU A 237 9.34 -7.61 -12.68
N GLU A 238 10.47 -7.71 -11.98
CA GLU A 238 11.70 -8.32 -12.50
C GLU A 238 11.47 -9.78 -12.92
N ARG A 239 10.77 -10.58 -12.10
CA ARG A 239 10.39 -11.97 -12.44
C ARG A 239 9.52 -12.09 -13.70
N SER A 240 8.86 -11.02 -14.12
CA SER A 240 8.11 -10.96 -15.38
C SER A 240 8.89 -10.35 -16.54
N GLY A 241 10.19 -10.09 -16.36
CA GLY A 241 11.06 -9.54 -17.40
C GLY A 241 10.97 -8.01 -17.56
N VAL A 242 10.30 -7.30 -16.64
CA VAL A 242 10.26 -5.84 -16.64
C VAL A 242 11.56 -5.31 -16.01
N ASP A 243 12.26 -4.43 -16.72
CA ASP A 243 13.39 -3.69 -16.15
C ASP A 243 12.87 -2.57 -15.25
N VAL A 244 13.14 -2.69 -13.94
CA VAL A 244 12.74 -1.70 -12.93
C VAL A 244 13.81 -0.64 -12.67
N GLY A 245 14.95 -0.73 -13.37
CA GLY A 245 16.12 0.12 -13.17
C GLY A 245 16.86 -0.16 -11.87
N ARG A 246 18.00 0.50 -11.68
CA ARG A 246 18.87 0.35 -10.50
C ARG A 246 19.09 1.64 -9.71
N ASP A 247 18.78 2.78 -10.31
CA ASP A 247 18.82 4.06 -9.62
C ASP A 247 17.57 4.28 -8.75
N THR A 248 17.69 5.20 -7.79
CA THR A 248 16.64 5.50 -6.80
C THR A 248 15.34 5.95 -7.44
N GLU A 249 15.40 6.67 -8.56
CA GLU A 249 14.21 7.21 -9.24
C GLU A 249 13.41 6.11 -9.93
N SER A 250 14.08 5.26 -10.71
CA SER A 250 13.45 4.11 -11.36
C SER A 250 12.85 3.13 -10.35
N ILE A 251 13.56 2.86 -9.25
CA ILE A 251 13.08 2.02 -8.14
C ILE A 251 11.81 2.61 -7.53
N ALA A 252 11.80 3.91 -7.21
CA ALA A 252 10.65 4.55 -6.59
C ALA A 252 9.42 4.53 -7.51
N LYS A 253 9.60 4.86 -8.79
CA LYS A 253 8.52 4.92 -9.78
C LYS A 253 7.94 3.54 -10.08
N SER A 254 8.79 2.53 -10.27
CA SER A 254 8.36 1.15 -10.53
C SER A 254 7.61 0.55 -9.34
N ALA A 255 8.14 0.73 -8.12
CA ALA A 255 7.48 0.29 -6.90
C ALA A 255 6.13 0.99 -6.70
N TYR A 256 6.06 2.30 -6.97
CA TYR A 256 4.83 3.07 -6.88
C TYR A 256 3.77 2.61 -7.89
N LEU A 257 4.16 2.40 -9.16
CA LEU A 257 3.24 1.93 -10.19
C LEU A 257 2.61 0.58 -9.83
N ALA A 258 3.43 -0.37 -9.36
CA ALA A 258 2.94 -1.67 -8.89
C ALA A 258 2.08 -1.56 -7.62
N HIS A 259 2.38 -0.63 -6.72
CA HIS A 259 1.51 -0.34 -5.57
C HIS A 259 0.16 0.20 -6.04
N HIS A 260 0.16 1.17 -6.96
CA HIS A 260 -1.00 1.94 -7.36
C HIS A 260 -1.95 1.15 -8.27
N LEU A 261 -1.41 0.39 -9.22
CA LEU A 261 -2.18 -0.41 -10.17
C LEU A 261 -2.45 -1.83 -9.67
N GLY A 262 -1.64 -2.31 -8.73
CA GLY A 262 -1.45 -3.73 -8.49
C GLY A 262 -0.45 -4.34 -9.48
N LEU A 263 0.26 -5.38 -9.04
CA LEU A 263 1.37 -5.97 -9.78
C LEU A 263 0.99 -6.42 -11.20
N GLY A 264 -0.18 -7.04 -11.38
CA GLY A 264 -0.61 -7.56 -12.69
C GLY A 264 -0.80 -6.48 -13.75
N ASP A 265 -1.46 -5.36 -13.39
CA ASP A 265 -1.64 -4.24 -14.31
C ASP A 265 -0.36 -3.44 -14.50
N ALA A 266 0.49 -3.33 -13.47
CA ALA A 266 1.79 -2.67 -13.61
C ALA A 266 2.73 -3.42 -14.55
N ARG A 267 2.73 -4.76 -14.53
CA ARG A 267 3.47 -5.58 -15.51
C ARG A 267 3.05 -5.29 -16.93
N ARG A 268 1.74 -5.21 -17.17
CA ARG A 268 1.21 -4.86 -18.49
C ARG A 268 1.62 -3.43 -18.84
N PHE A 269 1.34 -2.47 -17.96
CA PHE A 269 1.65 -1.06 -18.16
C PHE A 269 3.12 -0.80 -18.51
N LEU A 270 4.06 -1.47 -17.83
CA LEU A 270 5.51 -1.33 -18.05
C LEU A 270 6.05 -2.24 -19.18
N GLY A 271 5.22 -3.11 -19.74
CA GLY A 271 5.59 -4.06 -20.79
C GLY A 271 4.75 -3.86 -22.06
N GLU A 272 3.88 -4.83 -22.35
CA GLU A 272 3.04 -4.86 -23.57
C GLU A 272 1.93 -3.78 -23.62
N GLY A 273 1.69 -3.12 -22.50
CA GLY A 273 0.63 -2.16 -22.18
C GLY A 273 -0.76 -2.76 -21.94
N LEU A 274 -1.67 -1.90 -21.50
CA LEU A 274 -3.03 -2.30 -21.11
C LEU A 274 -3.94 -2.39 -22.34
N SER A 275 -4.97 -3.23 -22.28
CA SER A 275 -6.04 -3.19 -23.27
C SER A 275 -6.88 -1.90 -23.12
N GLU A 276 -7.48 -1.44 -24.21
CA GLU A 276 -8.36 -0.25 -24.22
C GLU A 276 -9.45 -0.29 -23.15
N GLY A 277 -10.14 -1.41 -23.02
CA GLY A 277 -11.18 -1.59 -22.01
C GLY A 277 -10.64 -1.52 -20.58
N ARG A 278 -9.47 -2.14 -20.33
CA ARG A 278 -8.83 -2.11 -19.00
C ARG A 278 -8.33 -0.71 -18.66
N ALA A 279 -7.68 -0.04 -19.62
CA ALA A 279 -7.18 1.33 -19.46
C ALA A 279 -8.30 2.33 -19.19
N LYS A 280 -9.44 2.23 -19.90
CA LYS A 280 -10.63 3.05 -19.65
C LYS A 280 -11.19 2.84 -18.25
N LEU A 281 -11.26 1.59 -17.78
CA LEU A 281 -11.74 1.25 -16.45
C LEU A 281 -10.84 1.85 -15.36
N LEU A 282 -9.52 1.65 -15.49
CA LEU A 282 -8.54 2.18 -14.54
C LEU A 282 -8.56 3.71 -14.50
N LEU A 283 -8.49 4.35 -15.67
CA LEU A 283 -8.54 5.81 -15.77
C LEU A 283 -9.83 6.36 -15.15
N SER A 284 -10.98 5.74 -15.41
CA SER A 284 -12.25 6.15 -14.80
C SER A 284 -12.26 6.01 -13.28
N ALA A 285 -11.65 4.94 -12.74
CA ALA A 285 -11.51 4.76 -11.30
C ALA A 285 -10.54 5.79 -10.68
N GLN A 286 -9.53 6.23 -11.44
CA GLN A 286 -8.47 7.13 -11.00
C GLN A 286 -8.80 8.62 -11.14
N VAL A 287 -9.50 9.04 -12.18
CA VAL A 287 -9.82 10.48 -12.36
C VAL A 287 -11.31 10.77 -12.32
N GLY A 288 -12.14 9.74 -12.18
CA GLY A 288 -13.59 9.84 -12.31
C GLY A 288 -14.03 9.82 -13.78
N ALA A 289 -15.23 9.28 -14.03
CA ALA A 289 -15.73 9.01 -15.38
C ALA A 289 -15.69 10.23 -16.32
N ARG A 290 -16.09 11.42 -15.84
CA ARG A 290 -16.09 12.64 -16.65
C ARG A 290 -14.69 13.05 -17.12
N ARG A 291 -13.70 13.05 -16.22
CA ARG A 291 -12.32 13.41 -16.57
C ARG A 291 -11.69 12.34 -17.45
N ALA A 292 -12.00 11.07 -17.21
CA ALA A 292 -11.52 9.99 -18.05
C ALA A 292 -11.99 10.16 -19.49
N GLN A 293 -13.26 10.49 -19.72
CA GLN A 293 -13.77 10.80 -21.05
C GLN A 293 -13.05 11.98 -21.71
N GLN A 294 -12.73 13.03 -20.96
CA GLN A 294 -11.97 14.18 -21.47
C GLN A 294 -10.55 13.78 -21.91
N HIS A 295 -9.86 12.96 -21.10
CA HIS A 295 -8.54 12.44 -21.45
C HIS A 295 -8.59 11.53 -22.69
N ILE A 296 -9.60 10.66 -22.79
CA ILE A 296 -9.79 9.77 -23.93
C ILE A 296 -10.09 10.54 -25.22
N ALA A 297 -10.92 11.58 -25.15
CA ALA A 297 -11.25 12.40 -26.31
C ALA A 297 -10.07 13.24 -26.82
N ALA A 298 -9.07 13.48 -25.97
CA ALA A 298 -7.86 14.23 -26.30
C ALA A 298 -6.66 13.34 -26.70
N ALA A 299 -6.85 12.02 -26.79
CA ALA A 299 -5.81 11.05 -27.07
C ALA A 299 -6.29 10.02 -28.12
N ASP A 300 -5.37 9.22 -28.64
CA ASP A 300 -5.65 8.14 -29.59
C ASP A 300 -6.19 6.88 -28.89
N GLY A 301 -7.22 7.04 -28.05
CA GLY A 301 -7.82 5.95 -27.28
C GLY A 301 -7.53 5.99 -25.78
N ALA A 302 -8.15 5.07 -25.06
CA ALA A 302 -8.09 4.99 -23.61
C ALA A 302 -6.77 4.46 -23.09
N ARG A 303 -6.06 3.60 -23.84
CA ARG A 303 -4.71 3.19 -23.47
C ARG A 303 -3.77 4.40 -23.42
N SER A 304 -3.65 5.12 -24.54
CA SER A 304 -2.79 6.30 -24.67
C SER A 304 -3.16 7.40 -23.65
N ALA A 305 -4.45 7.60 -23.41
CA ALA A 305 -4.93 8.53 -22.38
C ALA A 305 -4.50 8.15 -20.97
N HIS A 306 -4.65 6.87 -20.60
CA HIS A 306 -4.28 6.36 -19.29
C HIS A 306 -2.76 6.39 -19.08
N GLU A 307 -1.98 5.94 -20.07
CA GLU A 307 -0.53 5.98 -20.05
C GLU A 307 -0.01 7.41 -19.89
N SER A 308 -0.45 8.34 -20.73
CA SER A 308 -0.05 9.75 -20.65
C SER A 308 -0.39 10.38 -19.30
N TRP A 309 -1.60 10.13 -18.79
CA TRP A 309 -2.02 10.66 -17.50
C TRP A 309 -1.19 10.08 -16.35
N LEU A 310 -1.00 8.75 -16.32
CA LEU A 310 -0.33 8.08 -15.21
C LEU A 310 1.16 8.37 -15.20
N HIS A 311 1.84 8.38 -16.36
CA HIS A 311 3.23 8.83 -16.45
C HIS A 311 3.37 10.26 -15.90
N GLY A 312 2.58 11.20 -16.40
CA GLY A 312 2.63 12.58 -15.91
C GLY A 312 2.31 12.71 -14.41
N PHE A 313 1.41 11.87 -13.89
CA PHE A 313 1.12 11.83 -12.45
C PHE A 313 2.32 11.33 -11.64
N VAL A 314 2.90 10.19 -12.02
CA VAL A 314 4.06 9.58 -11.36
C VAL A 314 5.26 10.51 -11.41
N GLU A 315 5.55 11.10 -12.57
CA GLU A 315 6.62 12.09 -12.72
C GLU A 315 6.47 13.24 -11.73
N ARG A 316 5.28 13.81 -11.56
CA ARG A 316 5.09 14.93 -10.62
C ARG A 316 5.10 14.52 -9.16
N LYS A 317 4.71 13.28 -8.84
CA LYS A 317 4.46 12.84 -7.46
C LYS A 317 5.61 12.04 -6.86
N ILE A 318 6.36 11.31 -7.66
CA ILE A 318 7.41 10.42 -7.20
C ILE A 318 8.75 11.07 -7.50
N GLN A 319 9.23 11.83 -6.52
CA GLN A 319 10.41 12.70 -6.63
C GLN A 319 11.42 12.39 -5.53
N PRO A 320 12.12 11.23 -5.59
CA PRO A 320 13.03 10.82 -4.53
C PRO A 320 14.25 11.73 -4.39
N ASN A 321 14.67 12.44 -5.45
CA ASN A 321 15.77 13.41 -5.40
C ASN A 321 15.50 14.57 -4.44
N ARG A 322 14.25 14.79 -4.02
CA ARG A 322 13.91 15.77 -2.96
C ARG A 322 14.37 15.34 -1.57
N TYR A 323 14.84 14.10 -1.41
CA TYR A 323 15.27 13.52 -0.15
C TYR A 323 16.72 13.04 -0.16
N LEU A 324 17.51 13.47 -1.15
CA LEU A 324 18.94 13.19 -1.29
C LEU A 324 19.79 14.40 -0.92
#